data_AF-A0A519H6G7-F1
#
_entry.id   AF-A0A519H6G7-F1
#
_cell.length_a   1.000
_cell.length_b   1.000
_cell.length_c   1.000
_cell.angle_alpha   90.00
_cell.angle_beta   90.00
_cell.angle_gamma   90.00
#
_symmetry.space_group_name_H-M   'P 1'
#
loop_
_entity.id
_entity.type
_entity.pdbx_description
1 polymer ?
#
loop_
_entity_poly.entity_id
_entity_poly.type
_entity_poly.pdbx_seq_one_letter_code
_entity_poly.pdbx_strand_id
1 'polypeptide(L)'
;PSLKPMILFGVTLSLIGGLQLFEEPFILTNGKGGADQQAMTVAMYLYREAFDFSDFGGASALAWIMFGVIALLTWLTNKAFADRRPQA
;
A
#
# COMPACT_ATOMS: atom_id res chain seq x y z
N PRO A 1 -3.28 28.49 0.12
CA PRO A 1 -4.61 27.90 -0.20
C PRO A 1 -4.62 27.08 -1.51
N SER A 2 -3.91 27.51 -2.55
CA SER A 2 -3.90 26.88 -3.89
C SER A 2 -3.10 25.57 -3.99
N LEU A 3 -2.20 25.29 -3.02
CA LEU A 3 -1.40 24.07 -2.98
C LEU A 3 -2.13 22.89 -2.29
N LYS A 4 -3.26 23.14 -1.62
CA LYS A 4 -4.00 22.13 -0.87
C LYS A 4 -4.37 20.90 -1.73
N PRO A 5 -4.87 21.07 -2.98
CA PRO A 5 -5.17 19.93 -3.86
C PRO A 5 -3.93 19.15 -4.28
N MET A 6 -2.81 19.85 -4.54
CA MET A 6 -1.54 19.24 -4.93
C MET A 6 -0.97 18.39 -3.79
N ILE A 7 -1.02 18.91 -2.56
CA ILE A 7 -0.54 18.20 -1.36
C ILE A 7 -1.42 16.97 -1.08
N LEU A 8 -2.74 17.10 -1.20
CA LEU A 8 -3.68 15.99 -1.01
C LEU A 8 -3.41 14.85 -1.99
N PHE A 9 -3.20 15.20 -3.26
CA PHE A 9 -2.84 14.24 -4.29
C PHE A 9 -1.49 13.56 -4.00
N GLY A 10 -0.45 14.35 -3.68
CA GLY A 10 0.87 13.82 -3.36
C GLY A 10 0.86 12.88 -2.15
N VAL A 11 0.20 13.27 -1.06
CA VAL A 11 0.06 12.43 0.15
C VAL A 11 -0.69 11.14 -0.15
N THR A 12 -1.76 11.21 -0.93
CA THR A 12 -2.53 10.02 -1.31
C THR A 12 -1.67 9.06 -2.14
N LEU A 13 -0.94 9.57 -3.13
CA LEU A 13 -0.06 8.75 -3.97
C LEU A 13 1.08 8.13 -3.16
N SER A 14 1.72 8.91 -2.27
CA SER A 14 2.76 8.40 -1.38
C SER A 14 2.25 7.35 -0.41
N LEU A 15 1.02 7.51 0.10
CA LEU A 15 0.39 6.51 0.98
C LEU A 15 0.13 5.20 0.23
N ILE A 16 -0.44 5.28 -0.97
CA ILE A 16 -0.70 4.10 -1.81
C ILE A 16 0.63 3.41 -2.15
N GLY A 17 1.62 4.17 -2.65
CA GLY A 17 2.93 3.63 -3.03
C GLY A 17 3.68 3.02 -1.85
N GLY A 18 3.65 3.66 -0.67
CA GLY A 18 4.30 3.13 0.54
C GLY A 18 3.69 1.83 1.04
N LEU A 19 2.37 1.65 0.91
CA LEU A 19 1.69 0.39 1.27
C LEU A 19 1.91 -0.73 0.24
N GLN A 20 2.18 -0.38 -1.01
CA GLN A 20 2.46 -1.32 -2.10
C GLN A 20 3.96 -1.56 -2.34
N LEU A 21 4.80 -1.13 -1.41
CA LEU A 21 6.25 -1.18 -1.53
C LEU A 21 6.74 -2.63 -1.67
N PHE A 22 7.42 -2.92 -2.79
CA PHE A 22 7.83 -4.28 -3.17
C PHE A 22 9.31 -4.37 -3.51
N GLU A 23 9.79 -3.49 -4.39
CA GLU A 23 11.10 -3.65 -5.04
C GLU A 23 12.27 -3.54 -4.06
N GLU A 24 12.27 -2.50 -3.23
CA GLU A 24 13.39 -2.20 -2.33
C GLU A 24 13.62 -3.33 -1.31
N PRO A 25 12.61 -3.82 -0.56
CA PRO A 25 12.82 -4.87 0.42
C PRO A 25 13.03 -6.23 -0.26
N PHE A 26 12.45 -6.46 -1.44
CA PHE A 26 12.69 -7.68 -2.20
C PHE A 26 14.16 -7.80 -2.63
N ILE A 27 14.73 -6.73 -3.19
CA ILE A 27 16.14 -6.71 -3.62
C ILE A 27 17.07 -6.79 -2.41
N LEU A 28 16.80 -6.01 -1.35
CA LEU A 28 17.66 -5.96 -0.17
C LEU A 28 17.65 -7.26 0.65
N THR A 29 16.54 -8.00 0.63
CA THR A 29 16.39 -9.23 1.42
C THR A 29 16.37 -10.50 0.58
N ASN A 30 16.67 -10.37 -0.72
CA ASN A 30 16.71 -11.46 -1.67
C ASN A 30 15.40 -12.29 -1.68
N GLY A 31 14.27 -11.60 -1.54
CA GLY A 31 12.91 -12.17 -1.49
C GLY A 31 12.50 -12.83 -0.16
N LYS A 32 13.41 -12.93 0.82
CA LYS A 32 13.13 -13.63 2.10
C LYS A 32 12.49 -12.75 3.17
N GLY A 33 12.45 -11.43 2.98
CA GLY A 33 11.93 -10.48 3.96
C GLY A 33 12.88 -10.23 5.13
N GLY A 34 14.15 -10.63 5.03
CA GLY A 34 15.19 -10.39 6.04
C GLY A 34 15.26 -11.49 7.10
N ALA A 35 16.00 -11.25 8.17
CA ALA A 35 15.99 -12.14 9.33
C ALA A 35 14.60 -12.11 9.96
N ASP A 36 13.97 -13.28 10.10
CA ASP A 36 12.63 -13.42 10.68
C ASP A 36 11.52 -12.62 9.97
N GLN A 37 11.63 -12.42 8.66
CA GLN A 37 10.62 -11.71 7.84
C GLN A 37 10.34 -10.25 8.25
N GLN A 38 11.26 -9.59 8.97
CA GLN A 38 11.10 -8.22 9.48
C GLN A 38 10.86 -7.14 8.41
N ALA A 39 11.31 -7.37 7.18
CA ALA A 39 11.11 -6.48 6.03
C ALA A 39 10.17 -7.09 4.97
N MET A 40 9.41 -8.13 5.34
CA MET A 40 8.42 -8.72 4.44
C MET A 40 7.22 -7.78 4.29
N THR A 41 7.02 -7.26 3.09
CA THR A 41 5.83 -6.47 2.76
C THR A 41 4.69 -7.35 2.27
N VAL A 42 3.47 -6.82 2.29
CA VAL A 42 2.28 -7.55 1.79
C VAL A 42 2.44 -7.90 0.31
N ALA A 43 3.00 -7.00 -0.49
CA ALA A 43 3.28 -7.23 -1.90
C ALA A 43 4.31 -8.36 -2.11
N MET A 44 5.34 -8.45 -1.26
CA MET A 44 6.31 -9.55 -1.30
C MET A 44 5.66 -10.88 -0.95
N TYR A 45 4.79 -10.89 0.05
CA TYR A 45 4.07 -12.09 0.47
C TYR A 45 3.14 -12.61 -0.64
N LEU A 46 2.41 -11.70 -1.30
CA LEU A 46 1.61 -11.99 -2.49
C LEU A 46 2.41 -12.65 -3.62
N TYR A 47 3.59 -12.10 -3.91
CA TYR A 47 4.48 -12.64 -4.92
C TYR A 47 4.93 -14.07 -4.57
N ARG A 48 5.33 -14.29 -3.32
CA ARG A 48 5.72 -15.61 -2.83
C ARG A 48 4.57 -16.62 -2.94
N GLU A 49 3.35 -16.23 -2.59
CA GLU A 49 2.17 -17.09 -2.70
C GLU A 49 1.88 -17.47 -4.16
N ALA A 50 1.95 -16.49 -5.07
CA ALA A 50 1.69 -16.71 -6.49
C ALA A 50 2.78 -17.51 -7.20
N PHE A 51 4.06 -17.27 -6.91
CA PHE A 51 5.18 -17.79 -7.70
C PHE A 51 5.98 -18.89 -7.01
N ASP A 52 6.16 -18.84 -5.68
CA ASP A 52 6.89 -19.88 -4.96
C ASP A 52 5.97 -21.05 -4.60
N PHE A 53 4.76 -20.74 -4.13
CA PHE A 53 3.74 -21.73 -3.78
C PHE A 53 2.81 -22.10 -4.95
N SER A 54 2.88 -21.36 -6.06
CA SER A 54 1.99 -21.53 -7.22
C SER A 54 0.50 -21.42 -6.88
N ASP A 55 0.14 -20.81 -5.75
CA ASP A 55 -1.25 -20.58 -5.36
C ASP A 55 -1.70 -19.17 -5.78
N PHE A 56 -2.04 -19.07 -7.06
CA PHE A 56 -2.62 -17.86 -7.63
C PHE A 56 -4.00 -17.51 -7.04
N GLY A 57 -4.72 -18.50 -6.50
CA GLY A 57 -6.03 -18.29 -5.87
C GLY A 57 -5.90 -17.58 -4.53
N GLY A 58 -5.04 -18.12 -3.66
CA GLY A 58 -4.66 -17.52 -2.39
C GLY A 58 -4.05 -16.13 -2.57
N ALA A 59 -3.13 -15.97 -3.51
CA ALA A 59 -2.56 -14.67 -3.86
C ALA A 59 -3.63 -13.67 -4.30
N SER A 60 -4.57 -14.06 -5.17
CA SER A 60 -5.64 -13.15 -5.62
C SER A 60 -6.56 -12.71 -4.47
N ALA A 61 -6.89 -13.61 -3.54
CA ALA A 61 -7.70 -13.27 -2.37
C ALA A 61 -6.98 -12.26 -1.46
N LEU A 62 -5.70 -12.47 -1.20
CA LEU A 62 -4.87 -11.54 -0.43
C LEU A 62 -4.76 -10.17 -1.11
N ALA A 63 -4.68 -10.13 -2.44
CA ALA A 63 -4.58 -8.88 -3.21
C ALA A 63 -5.85 -8.04 -3.04
N TRP A 64 -7.03 -8.68 -3.04
CA TRP A 64 -8.30 -7.99 -2.79
C TRP A 64 -8.41 -7.45 -1.37
N ILE A 65 -7.92 -8.18 -0.37
CA ILE A 65 -7.87 -7.70 1.02
C ILE A 65 -6.97 -6.47 1.11
N MET A 66 -5.78 -6.54 0.52
CA MET A 66 -4.83 -5.42 0.48
C MET A 66 -5.43 -4.20 -0.23
N PHE A 67 -6.11 -4.41 -1.36
CA PHE A 67 -6.85 -3.35 -2.05
C PHE A 67 -7.90 -2.70 -1.14
N GLY A 68 -8.67 -3.50 -0.40
CA GLY A 68 -9.66 -2.99 0.56
C GLY A 68 -9.04 -2.09 1.63
N VAL A 69 -7.88 -2.47 2.18
CA VAL A 69 -7.13 -1.66 3.15
C VAL A 69 -6.65 -0.34 2.54
N ILE A 70 -6.08 -0.38 1.34
CA ILE A 70 -5.62 0.83 0.63
C ILE A 70 -6.79 1.76 0.32
N ALA A 71 -7.92 1.21 -0.15
CA ALA A 71 -9.13 1.98 -0.44
C ALA A 71 -9.69 2.65 0.82
N LEU A 72 -9.74 1.92 1.95
CA LEU A 72 -10.18 2.46 3.23
C LEU A 72 -9.28 3.60 3.71
N LEU A 73 -7.95 3.42 3.66
CA LEU A 73 -6.99 4.45 4.07
C LEU A 73 -7.00 5.66 3.14
N THR A 74 -7.18 5.44 1.84
CA THR A 74 -7.33 6.51 0.85
C THR A 74 -8.60 7.31 1.12
N TRP A 75 -9.72 6.64 1.39
CA TRP A 75 -10.97 7.30 1.75
C TRP A 75 -10.85 8.10 3.05
N LEU A 76 -10.19 7.53 4.07
CA LEU A 76 -9.93 8.20 5.34
C LEU A 76 -9.07 9.46 5.15
N THR A 77 -8.01 9.36 4.34
CA THR A 77 -7.13 10.47 3.97
C THR A 77 -7.92 11.57 3.27
N ASN A 78 -8.76 11.21 2.29
CA ASN A 78 -9.59 12.18 1.58
C ASN A 78 -10.57 12.89 2.54
N LYS A 79 -11.22 12.14 3.44
CA LYS A 79 -12.16 12.69 4.43
C LYS A 79 -11.46 13.63 5.42
N ALA A 80 -10.31 13.24 5.96
CA ALA A 80 -9.56 14.05 6.92
C ALA A 80 -9.13 15.42 6.36
N PHE A 81 -8.83 15.49 5.05
CA PHE A 81 -8.48 16.75 4.39
C PHE A 81 -9.69 17.52 3.83
N ALA A 82 -10.85 16.88 3.69
CA ALA A 82 -12.11 17.52 3.29
C ALA A 82 -12.70 18.43 4.39
N ASP A 83 -12.40 18.16 5.68
CA ASP A 83 -12.98 18.84 6.86
C ASP A 83 -12.48 20.27 7.15
N ARG A 84 -12.03 21.01 6.14
CA ARG A 84 -11.64 22.44 6.32
C ARG A 84 -12.22 23.35 5.25
N ARG A 85 -13.55 23.32 5.12
CA ARG A 85 -14.33 24.44 4.59
C ARG A 85 -14.95 25.18 5.79
N PRO A 86 -14.33 26.25 6.31
CA PRO A 86 -15.15 27.33 6.86
C PRO A 86 -15.94 27.86 5.66
N GLN A 87 -17.24 27.58 5.64
CA GLN A 87 -18.17 28.33 4.82
C GLN A 87 -18.24 29.73 5.45
N ALA A 88 -17.55 30.69 4.84
CA ALA A 88 -17.73 32.11 5.05
C ALA A 88 -17.33 32.82 3.76
#